data_AF-A0A0P0M7S0-F1
#
_entry.id   AF-A0A0P0M7S0-F1
#
_cell.length_a   1.000
_cell.length_b   1.000
_cell.length_c   1.000
_cell.angle_alpha   90.00
_cell.angle_beta   90.00
_cell.angle_gamma   90.00
#
_symmetry.space_group_name_H-M   'P 1'
#
loop_
_entity.id
_entity.type
_entity.pdbx_description
1 polymer ?
#
loop_
_entity_poly.entity_id
_entity_poly.type
_entity_poly.pdbx_seq_one_letter_code
_entity_poly.pdbx_strand_id
1 'polypeptide(L)'
;MNLDLPLAIRAFEVLLGWSLLLQSAEFLRLRPLDRVSDWHIQRAEVPKAWVRHALDMFYRPLPYGGMLWLRGALALALMLGHAGPGSAVLLFLMALLILLRWRGAFNGGSDFMTLVGLTGLLLAHVLGLFTDAANAWRVALWYVAVQSLSSYFVSGWVKLMRPEWRSGRALTVFLDNAVYGPLPADSIYRQPQLAMLCSWGFIVWEGLFPLALLDVRLAVMFCAVAAVFHFLVFWFFGLNRFFWAWLSTFPAILYCASA
;
A
#
# COMPACT_ATOMS: atom_id res chain seq x y z
N MET A 1 -0.28 -22.13 -15.28
CA MET A 1 0.72 -21.07 -15.54
C MET A 1 1.38 -20.82 -14.20
N ASN A 2 2.53 -21.44 -13.93
CA ASN A 2 3.14 -21.35 -12.60
C ASN A 2 4.09 -20.15 -12.60
N LEU A 3 3.90 -19.24 -11.64
CA LEU A 3 4.83 -18.12 -11.49
C LEU A 3 6.02 -18.64 -10.70
N ASP A 4 7.17 -18.75 -11.37
CA ASP A 4 8.39 -19.23 -10.71
C ASP A 4 8.80 -18.28 -9.57
N LEU A 5 9.37 -18.85 -8.50
CA LEU A 5 9.67 -18.11 -7.26
C LEU A 5 10.66 -16.95 -7.50
N PRO A 6 11.78 -17.11 -8.22
CA PRO A 6 12.67 -15.99 -8.56
C PRO A 6 11.93 -14.88 -9.31
N LEU A 7 11.05 -15.21 -10.25
CA LEU A 7 10.28 -14.20 -11.00
C LEU A 7 9.31 -13.45 -10.07
N ALA A 8 8.62 -14.16 -9.18
CA ALA A 8 7.73 -13.55 -8.18
C ALA A 8 8.48 -12.60 -7.25
N ILE A 9 9.65 -13.03 -6.74
CA ILE A 9 10.53 -12.21 -5.88
C ILE A 9 10.95 -10.94 -6.63
N ARG A 10 11.48 -11.07 -7.84
CA ARG A 10 11.98 -9.91 -8.61
C ARG A 10 10.86 -8.95 -8.98
N ALA A 11 9.70 -9.46 -9.38
CA ALA A 11 8.54 -8.62 -9.65
C ALA A 11 8.07 -7.87 -8.38
N PHE A 12 8.04 -8.55 -7.23
CA PHE A 12 7.73 -7.94 -5.94
C PHE A 12 8.71 -6.83 -5.57
N GLU A 13 10.02 -7.11 -5.63
CA GLU A 13 11.07 -6.14 -5.28
C GLU A 13 11.06 -4.93 -6.21
N VAL A 14 10.86 -5.13 -7.52
CA VAL A 14 10.77 -4.03 -8.49
C VAL A 14 9.56 -3.15 -8.24
N LEU A 15 8.38 -3.73 -8.06
CA LEU A 15 7.15 -2.96 -7.83
C LEU A 15 7.15 -2.26 -6.46
N LEU A 16 7.66 -2.93 -5.42
CA LEU A 16 7.83 -2.33 -4.09
C LEU A 16 8.84 -1.19 -4.15
N GLY A 17 10.02 -1.41 -4.73
CA GLY A 17 11.04 -0.38 -4.91
C GLY A 17 10.52 0.82 -5.71
N TRP A 18 9.78 0.59 -6.79
CA TRP A 18 9.14 1.66 -7.56
C TRP A 18 8.14 2.47 -6.71
N SER A 19 7.29 1.78 -5.96
CA SER A 19 6.36 2.43 -5.02
C SER A 19 7.12 3.29 -4.00
N LEU A 20 8.16 2.76 -3.38
CA LEU A 20 8.98 3.48 -2.40
C LEU A 20 9.70 4.68 -3.01
N LEU A 21 10.19 4.58 -4.25
CA LEU A 21 10.86 5.67 -4.95
C LEU A 21 9.90 6.83 -5.22
N LEU A 22 8.72 6.52 -5.77
CA LEU A 22 7.66 7.52 -6.01
C LEU A 22 7.22 8.21 -4.72
N GLN A 23 6.98 7.42 -3.65
CA GLN A 23 6.65 7.96 -2.34
C GLN A 23 7.75 8.89 -1.80
N SER A 24 9.03 8.52 -1.97
CA SER A 24 10.16 9.35 -1.51
C SER A 24 10.23 10.67 -2.27
N ALA A 25 10.01 10.65 -3.58
CA ALA A 25 9.94 11.85 -4.40
C ALA A 25 8.76 12.75 -4.01
N GLU A 26 7.58 12.17 -3.74
CA GLU A 26 6.41 12.90 -3.25
C GLU A 26 6.70 13.57 -1.90
N PHE A 27 7.22 12.82 -0.91
CA PHE A 27 7.56 13.39 0.39
C PHE A 27 8.62 14.51 0.29
N LEU A 28 9.61 14.37 -0.60
CA LEU A 28 10.60 15.42 -0.84
C LEU A 28 9.95 16.71 -1.36
N ARG A 29 8.95 16.59 -2.27
CA ARG A 29 8.16 17.72 -2.79
C ARG A 29 7.20 18.31 -1.76
N LEU A 30 6.68 17.50 -0.85
CA LEU A 30 5.75 17.97 0.19
C LEU A 30 6.45 18.75 1.31
N ARG A 31 7.74 18.53 1.58
CA ARG A 31 8.49 19.22 2.65
C ARG A 31 8.28 20.75 2.72
N PRO A 32 8.43 21.54 1.63
CA PRO A 32 8.22 22.98 1.69
C PRO A 32 6.74 23.39 1.81
N LEU A 33 5.80 22.48 1.52
CA LEU A 33 4.35 22.72 1.55
C LEU A 33 3.72 22.30 2.89
N ASP A 34 4.41 21.43 3.63
CA ASP A 34 3.95 20.83 4.87
C ASP A 34 3.91 21.86 6.01
N ARG A 35 2.70 22.34 6.30
CA ARG A 35 2.42 23.27 7.42
C ARG A 35 1.71 22.59 8.59
N VAL A 36 1.26 21.36 8.40
CA VAL A 36 0.40 20.63 9.36
C VAL A 36 1.24 19.61 10.12
N SER A 37 2.22 18.98 9.46
CA SER A 37 3.10 17.98 10.04
C SER A 37 4.48 18.52 10.39
N ASP A 38 4.55 19.81 10.74
CA ASP A 38 5.79 20.45 11.20
C ASP A 38 6.22 19.85 12.54
N TRP A 39 7.41 19.26 12.55
CA TRP A 39 7.99 18.63 13.73
C TRP A 39 8.18 19.60 14.90
N HIS A 40 8.43 20.89 14.62
CA HIS A 40 8.56 21.90 15.68
C HIS A 40 7.29 21.98 16.54
N ILE A 41 6.12 21.74 15.95
CA ILE A 41 4.82 21.71 16.63
C ILE A 41 4.58 20.32 17.22
N GLN A 42 4.70 19.27 16.39
CA GLN A 42 4.33 17.90 16.78
C GLN A 42 5.15 17.32 17.93
N ARG A 43 6.41 17.73 18.10
CA ARG A 43 7.28 17.22 19.18
C ARG A 43 6.72 17.47 20.59
N ALA A 44 5.85 18.47 20.74
CA ALA A 44 5.16 18.75 22.00
C ALA A 44 4.20 17.61 22.42
N GLU A 45 3.72 16.84 21.46
CA GLU A 45 2.81 15.72 21.70
C GLU A 45 3.52 14.43 22.13
N VAL A 46 4.85 14.37 22.03
CA VAL A 46 5.63 13.22 22.48
C VAL A 46 5.85 13.33 23.99
N PRO A 47 5.18 12.49 24.83
CA PRO A 47 5.16 12.69 26.27
C PRO A 47 6.51 12.39 26.92
N LYS A 48 7.23 11.38 26.42
CA LYS A 48 8.51 10.93 26.97
C LYS A 48 9.66 11.75 26.38
N ALA A 49 10.37 12.48 27.24
CA ALA A 49 11.45 13.38 26.83
C ALA A 49 12.59 12.69 26.04
N TRP A 50 12.97 11.47 26.44
CA TRP A 50 14.02 10.72 25.74
C TRP A 50 13.58 10.28 24.34
N VAL A 51 12.31 9.92 24.15
CA VAL A 51 11.74 9.59 22.83
C VAL A 51 11.76 10.83 21.94
N ARG A 52 11.34 11.97 22.50
CA ARG A 52 11.37 13.25 21.79
C ARG A 52 12.77 13.61 21.33
N HIS A 53 13.77 13.47 22.21
CA HIS A 53 15.17 13.74 21.88
C HIS A 53 15.69 12.81 20.78
N ALA A 54 15.33 11.52 20.82
CA ALA A 54 15.69 10.58 19.78
C ALA A 54 15.07 10.99 18.41
N LEU A 55 13.80 11.35 18.40
CA LEU A 55 13.08 11.76 17.17
C LEU A 55 13.55 13.11 16.61
N ASP A 56 13.99 14.03 17.48
CA ASP A 56 14.58 15.31 17.07
C ASP A 56 15.79 15.11 16.15
N MET A 57 16.54 14.02 16.30
CA MET A 57 17.67 13.71 15.42
C MET A 57 17.23 13.41 13.98
N PHE A 58 16.05 12.78 13.80
CA PHE A 58 15.55 12.34 12.50
C PHE A 58 14.69 13.39 11.81
N TYR A 59 13.93 14.21 12.56
CA TYR A 59 12.93 15.10 11.98
C TYR A 59 13.37 16.54 11.76
N ARG A 60 14.62 16.89 12.11
CA ARG A 60 15.24 18.13 11.62
C ARG A 60 15.22 18.17 10.08
N PRO A 61 15.09 19.36 9.45
CA PRO A 61 14.89 19.46 8.00
C PRO A 61 15.96 18.74 7.15
N LEU A 62 17.23 18.86 7.55
CA LEU A 62 18.37 18.23 6.86
C LEU A 62 18.38 16.70 7.03
N PRO A 63 18.40 16.13 8.26
CA PRO A 63 18.29 14.68 8.47
C PRO A 63 17.06 14.05 7.81
N TYR A 64 15.89 14.68 7.92
CA TYR A 64 14.67 14.16 7.29
C TYR A 64 14.79 14.12 5.76
N GLY A 65 15.35 15.17 5.16
CA GLY A 65 15.66 15.19 3.73
C GLY A 65 16.64 14.10 3.32
N GLY A 66 17.71 13.92 4.10
CA GLY A 66 18.71 12.88 3.89
C GLY A 66 18.11 11.47 3.99
N MET A 67 17.23 11.24 4.96
CA MET A 67 16.49 9.98 5.11
C MET A 67 15.64 9.66 3.87
N LEU A 68 14.93 10.65 3.32
CA LEU A 68 14.11 10.45 2.12
C LEU A 68 14.97 10.16 0.86
N TRP A 69 16.11 10.83 0.71
CA TRP A 69 17.06 10.53 -0.36
C TRP A 69 17.67 9.13 -0.22
N LEU A 70 18.09 8.75 0.99
CA LEU A 70 18.59 7.42 1.29
C LEU A 70 17.53 6.35 1.00
N ARG A 71 16.27 6.58 1.39
CA ARG A 71 15.15 5.70 1.07
C ARG A 71 14.98 5.54 -0.44
N GLY A 72 15.09 6.62 -1.21
CA GLY A 72 15.08 6.57 -2.67
C GLY A 72 16.23 5.75 -3.26
N ALA A 73 17.45 5.92 -2.74
CA ALA A 73 18.61 5.15 -3.17
C ALA A 73 18.47 3.65 -2.84
N LEU A 74 17.98 3.31 -1.64
CA LEU A 74 17.71 1.93 -1.23
C LEU A 74 16.57 1.30 -2.04
N ALA A 75 15.56 2.09 -2.42
CA ALA A 75 14.49 1.65 -3.31
C ALA A 75 15.02 1.30 -4.72
N LEU A 76 15.94 2.09 -5.26
CA LEU A 76 16.64 1.77 -6.51
C LEU A 76 17.50 0.49 -6.36
N ALA A 77 18.25 0.37 -5.26
CA ALA A 77 19.03 -0.84 -5.00
C ALA A 77 18.15 -2.10 -4.92
N LEU A 78 16.96 -2.00 -4.31
CA LEU A 78 15.95 -3.07 -4.28
C LEU A 78 15.49 -3.45 -5.70
N MET A 79 15.14 -2.46 -6.52
CA MET A 79 14.75 -2.69 -7.92
C MET A 79 15.88 -3.36 -8.73
N LEU A 80 17.14 -3.06 -8.43
CA LEU A 80 18.30 -3.66 -9.08
C LEU A 80 18.70 -5.04 -8.51
N GLY A 81 18.06 -5.49 -7.43
CA GLY A 81 18.35 -6.79 -6.80
C GLY A 81 19.60 -6.76 -5.91
N HIS A 82 19.97 -5.60 -5.42
CA HIS A 82 21.08 -5.38 -4.50
C HIS A 82 20.62 -5.11 -3.06
N ALA A 83 19.33 -5.29 -2.76
CA ALA A 83 18.84 -5.20 -1.39
C ALA A 83 19.28 -6.42 -0.57
N GLY A 84 19.89 -6.13 0.58
CA GLY A 84 20.19 -7.14 1.60
C GLY A 84 19.39 -6.90 2.89
N PRO A 85 19.68 -7.68 3.95
CA PRO A 85 19.00 -7.55 5.24
C PRO A 85 19.08 -6.13 5.82
N GLY A 86 20.23 -5.46 5.69
CA GLY A 86 20.40 -4.07 6.13
C GLY A 86 19.46 -3.10 5.41
N SER A 87 19.30 -3.24 4.08
CA SER A 87 18.37 -2.44 3.29
C SER A 87 16.92 -2.65 3.75
N ALA A 88 16.53 -3.91 3.99
CA ALA A 88 15.18 -4.24 4.43
C ALA A 88 14.85 -3.63 5.80
N VAL A 89 15.77 -3.77 6.78
CA VAL A 89 15.62 -3.16 8.11
C VAL A 89 15.53 -1.64 8.01
N LEU A 90 16.44 -1.00 7.26
CA LEU A 90 16.44 0.45 7.11
C LEU A 90 15.16 0.97 6.44
N LEU A 91 14.71 0.33 5.35
CA LEU A 91 13.47 0.71 4.66
C LEU A 91 12.25 0.57 5.59
N PHE A 92 12.18 -0.51 6.37
CA PHE A 92 11.10 -0.72 7.34
C PHE A 92 11.11 0.35 8.45
N LEU A 93 12.27 0.61 9.07
CA LEU A 93 12.41 1.64 10.11
C LEU A 93 12.08 3.04 9.58
N MET A 94 12.53 3.37 8.36
CA MET A 94 12.18 4.64 7.72
C MET A 94 10.69 4.77 7.46
N ALA A 95 9.99 3.68 7.09
CA ALA A 95 8.54 3.72 6.93
C ALA A 95 7.82 3.99 8.27
N LEU A 96 8.29 3.41 9.38
CA LEU A 96 7.77 3.73 10.72
C LEU A 96 8.01 5.18 11.11
N LEU A 97 9.22 5.71 10.83
CA LEU A 97 9.53 7.12 11.08
C LEU A 97 8.66 8.06 10.23
N ILE A 98 8.38 7.70 8.98
CA ILE A 98 7.47 8.49 8.13
C ILE A 98 6.05 8.45 8.72
N LEU A 99 5.52 7.27 9.06
CA LEU A 99 4.19 7.15 9.66
C LEU A 99 4.06 7.97 10.95
N LEU A 100 5.07 7.93 11.82
CA LEU A 100 5.05 8.69 13.06
C LEU A 100 5.00 10.21 12.80
N ARG A 101 5.80 10.71 11.83
CA ARG A 101 5.77 12.12 11.42
C ARG A 101 4.39 12.54 10.90
N TRP A 102 3.68 11.66 10.21
CA TRP A 102 2.36 11.95 9.67
C TRP A 102 1.21 11.49 10.57
N ARG A 103 1.49 11.18 11.86
CA ARG A 103 0.50 10.75 12.87
C ARG A 103 -0.29 9.50 12.46
N GLY A 104 0.32 8.63 11.68
CA GLY A 104 -0.30 7.44 11.10
C GLY A 104 -0.38 7.53 9.59
N ALA A 105 -1.39 6.88 9.02
CA ALA A 105 -1.60 6.84 7.58
C ALA A 105 -2.06 8.20 7.05
N PHE A 106 -1.21 8.79 6.20
CA PHE A 106 -1.48 10.05 5.53
C PHE A 106 -2.22 9.86 4.20
N ASN A 107 -1.94 8.77 3.48
CA ASN A 107 -2.58 8.42 2.20
C ASN A 107 -3.45 7.16 2.37
N GLY A 108 -4.14 7.10 3.52
CA GLY A 108 -5.04 6.01 3.86
C GLY A 108 -4.37 4.63 3.82
N GLY A 109 -5.06 3.65 3.23
CA GLY A 109 -4.60 2.25 3.21
C GLY A 109 -3.24 2.03 2.52
N SER A 110 -2.73 2.97 1.72
CA SER A 110 -1.45 2.78 1.00
C SER A 110 -0.24 2.74 1.93
N ASP A 111 -0.25 3.53 3.00
CA ASP A 111 0.88 3.60 3.92
C ASP A 111 0.97 2.30 4.75
N PHE A 112 -0.18 1.74 5.14
CA PHE A 112 -0.25 0.41 5.75
C PHE A 112 0.11 -0.70 4.77
N MET A 113 -0.33 -0.64 3.51
CA MET A 113 0.05 -1.63 2.50
C MET A 113 1.55 -1.57 2.16
N THR A 114 2.15 -0.39 2.20
CA THR A 114 3.61 -0.24 2.10
C THR A 114 4.32 -0.92 3.27
N LEU A 115 3.80 -0.80 4.50
CA LEU A 115 4.32 -1.55 5.64
C LEU A 115 4.16 -3.06 5.46
N VAL A 116 3.04 -3.55 4.91
CA VAL A 116 2.87 -4.97 4.59
C VAL A 116 3.96 -5.44 3.63
N GLY A 117 4.19 -4.72 2.53
CA GLY A 117 5.27 -5.05 1.59
C GLY A 117 6.66 -5.04 2.25
N LEU A 118 6.98 -3.98 3.01
CA LEU A 118 8.26 -3.90 3.72
C LEU A 118 8.42 -4.96 4.81
N THR A 119 7.34 -5.39 5.45
CA THR A 119 7.36 -6.49 6.43
C THR A 119 7.62 -7.81 5.72
N GLY A 120 7.01 -8.05 4.55
CA GLY A 120 7.32 -9.20 3.70
C GLY A 120 8.81 -9.24 3.31
N LEU A 121 9.35 -8.12 2.82
CA LEU A 121 10.78 -8.00 2.50
C LEU A 121 11.66 -8.27 3.73
N LEU A 122 11.32 -7.70 4.88
CA LEU A 122 12.04 -7.91 6.14
C LEU A 122 12.00 -9.39 6.58
N LEU A 123 10.83 -10.03 6.51
CA LEU A 123 10.66 -11.46 6.81
C LEU A 123 11.54 -12.32 5.91
N ALA A 124 11.57 -12.06 4.59
CA ALA A 124 12.38 -12.82 3.65
C ALA A 124 13.87 -12.79 4.03
N HIS A 125 14.39 -11.62 4.40
CA HIS A 125 15.81 -11.49 4.76
C HIS A 125 16.12 -11.98 6.17
N VAL A 126 15.26 -11.74 7.16
CA VAL A 126 15.49 -12.18 8.55
C VAL A 126 15.35 -13.69 8.65
N LEU A 127 14.32 -14.30 8.05
CA LEU A 127 14.17 -15.75 8.04
C LEU A 127 15.28 -16.42 7.24
N GLY A 128 15.80 -15.78 6.19
CA GLY A 128 16.96 -16.26 5.44
C GLY A 128 18.25 -16.39 6.26
N LEU A 129 18.31 -15.82 7.48
CA LEU A 129 19.41 -16.05 8.43
C LEU A 129 19.30 -17.41 9.15
N PHE A 130 18.11 -18.03 9.13
CA PHE A 130 17.78 -19.24 9.88
C PHE A 130 17.31 -20.41 9.01
N THR A 131 16.90 -20.14 7.77
CA THR A 131 16.47 -21.15 6.77
C THR A 131 17.02 -20.80 5.39
N ASP A 132 16.93 -21.73 4.44
CA ASP A 132 17.26 -21.45 3.04
C ASP A 132 16.42 -20.30 2.47
N ALA A 133 17.02 -19.56 1.53
CA ALA A 133 16.42 -18.36 0.96
C ALA A 133 15.07 -18.64 0.27
N ALA A 134 14.90 -19.80 -0.36
CA ALA A 134 13.66 -20.13 -1.06
C ALA A 134 12.49 -20.27 -0.07
N ASN A 135 12.69 -20.99 1.03
CA ASN A 135 11.67 -21.11 2.08
C ASN A 135 11.39 -19.78 2.79
N ALA A 136 12.42 -18.97 3.06
CA ALA A 136 12.22 -17.65 3.65
C ALA A 136 11.34 -16.74 2.76
N TRP A 137 11.61 -16.71 1.45
CA TRP A 137 10.80 -15.94 0.50
C TRP A 137 9.38 -16.50 0.33
N ARG A 138 9.20 -17.83 0.35
CA ARG A 138 7.85 -18.43 0.34
C ARG A 138 6.99 -17.92 1.50
N VAL A 139 7.55 -17.93 2.72
CA VAL A 139 6.84 -17.42 3.92
C VAL A 139 6.53 -15.93 3.77
N ALA A 140 7.50 -15.13 3.31
CA ALA A 140 7.30 -13.70 3.08
C ALA A 140 6.20 -13.39 2.05
N LEU A 141 6.18 -14.09 0.92
CA LEU A 141 5.15 -13.91 -0.11
C LEU A 141 3.78 -14.36 0.42
N TRP A 142 3.69 -15.48 1.15
CA TRP A 142 2.44 -15.89 1.79
C TRP A 142 1.94 -14.86 2.81
N TYR A 143 2.82 -14.26 3.60
CA TYR A 143 2.46 -13.17 4.50
C TYR A 143 1.83 -11.99 3.72
N VAL A 144 2.49 -11.51 2.66
CA VAL A 144 1.97 -10.39 1.85
C VAL A 144 0.64 -10.77 1.21
N ALA A 145 0.53 -11.97 0.63
CA ALA A 145 -0.70 -12.44 0.00
C ALA A 145 -1.85 -12.48 1.01
N VAL A 146 -1.68 -13.12 2.18
CA VAL A 146 -2.74 -13.22 3.20
C VAL A 146 -3.18 -11.83 3.69
N GLN A 147 -2.25 -10.90 3.89
CA GLN A 147 -2.58 -9.52 4.28
C GLN A 147 -3.40 -8.81 3.19
N SER A 148 -2.98 -8.90 1.92
CA SER A 148 -3.72 -8.30 0.80
C SER A 148 -5.11 -8.90 0.63
N LEU A 149 -5.22 -10.24 0.64
CA LEU A 149 -6.49 -10.96 0.54
C LEU A 149 -7.45 -10.57 1.67
N SER A 150 -6.94 -10.54 2.90
CA SER A 150 -7.72 -10.15 4.07
C SER A 150 -8.20 -8.70 3.96
N SER A 151 -7.35 -7.79 3.45
CA SER A 151 -7.74 -6.39 3.27
C SER A 151 -8.88 -6.23 2.26
N TYR A 152 -8.86 -6.96 1.14
CA TYR A 152 -9.98 -6.97 0.20
C TYR A 152 -11.23 -7.59 0.83
N PHE A 153 -11.10 -8.78 1.42
CA PHE A 153 -12.23 -9.49 2.01
C PHE A 153 -12.95 -8.65 3.08
N VAL A 154 -12.19 -8.07 4.02
CA VAL A 154 -12.73 -7.22 5.08
C VAL A 154 -13.37 -5.96 4.51
N SER A 155 -12.79 -5.36 3.47
CA SER A 155 -13.40 -4.23 2.74
C SER A 155 -14.78 -4.61 2.19
N GLY A 156 -14.90 -5.74 1.49
CA GLY A 156 -16.17 -6.23 0.95
C GLY A 156 -17.17 -6.58 2.04
N TRP A 157 -16.72 -7.23 3.10
CA TRP A 157 -17.54 -7.58 4.26
C TRP A 157 -18.14 -6.35 4.95
N VAL A 158 -17.32 -5.32 5.20
CA VAL A 158 -17.79 -4.07 5.79
C VAL A 158 -18.81 -3.39 4.86
N LYS A 159 -18.56 -3.36 3.55
CA LYS A 159 -19.52 -2.80 2.58
C LYS A 159 -20.84 -3.57 2.57
N LEU A 160 -20.81 -4.89 2.65
CA LEU A 160 -22.02 -5.72 2.75
C LEU A 160 -22.88 -5.34 3.97
N MET A 161 -22.24 -5.09 5.12
CA MET A 161 -22.95 -4.76 6.36
C MET A 161 -23.60 -3.37 6.34
N ARG A 162 -23.07 -2.43 5.55
CA ARG A 162 -23.51 -1.02 5.54
C ARG A 162 -24.65 -0.79 4.53
N PRO A 163 -25.85 -0.33 4.97
CA PRO A 163 -26.98 -0.06 4.09
C PRO A 163 -26.69 0.93 2.95
N GLU A 164 -25.79 1.88 3.17
CA GLU A 164 -25.38 2.90 2.19
C GLU A 164 -24.69 2.27 0.97
N TRP A 165 -23.87 1.24 1.20
CA TRP A 165 -23.20 0.51 0.13
C TRP A 165 -24.18 -0.41 -0.60
N ARG A 166 -25.04 -1.12 0.13
CA ARG A 166 -26.07 -1.99 -0.48
C ARG A 166 -27.09 -1.23 -1.34
N SER A 167 -27.40 0.02 -0.98
CA SER A 167 -28.30 0.88 -1.76
C SER A 167 -27.62 1.65 -2.89
N GLY A 168 -26.29 1.59 -3.01
CA GLY A 168 -25.52 2.37 -4.00
C GLY A 168 -25.23 3.82 -3.61
N ARG A 169 -25.87 4.34 -2.55
CA ARG A 169 -25.72 5.73 -2.08
C ARG A 169 -24.29 6.07 -1.66
N ALA A 170 -23.54 5.10 -1.14
CA ALA A 170 -22.15 5.32 -0.76
C ALA A 170 -21.29 5.76 -1.96
N LEU A 171 -21.52 5.18 -3.16
CA LEU A 171 -20.71 5.49 -4.34
C LEU A 171 -20.81 6.97 -4.73
N THR A 172 -22.01 7.52 -4.77
CA THR A 172 -22.22 8.93 -5.12
C THR A 172 -21.61 9.86 -4.08
N VAL A 173 -21.74 9.54 -2.79
CA VAL A 173 -21.08 10.29 -1.70
C VAL A 173 -19.56 10.27 -1.87
N PHE A 174 -18.97 9.12 -2.20
CA PHE A 174 -17.52 9.02 -2.44
C PHE A 174 -17.09 9.87 -3.62
N LEU A 175 -17.77 9.75 -4.77
CA LEU A 175 -17.42 10.50 -5.97
C LEU A 175 -17.68 12.00 -5.82
N ASP A 176 -18.66 12.41 -5.01
CA ASP A 176 -18.91 13.82 -4.72
C ASP A 176 -17.80 14.46 -3.88
N ASN A 177 -17.06 13.65 -3.10
CA ASN A 177 -15.91 14.07 -2.29
C ASN A 177 -14.55 13.76 -2.96
N ALA A 178 -14.56 13.36 -4.24
CA ALA A 178 -13.35 13.14 -5.03
C ALA A 178 -12.64 14.49 -5.34
N VAL A 179 -11.40 14.46 -5.85
CA VAL A 179 -10.60 15.66 -6.15
C VAL A 179 -11.30 16.59 -7.15
N TYR A 180 -12.07 16.02 -8.08
CA TYR A 180 -12.86 16.74 -9.07
C TYR A 180 -14.36 16.76 -8.76
N GLY A 181 -14.75 16.40 -7.53
CA GLY A 181 -16.13 16.44 -7.07
C GLY A 181 -16.59 17.88 -6.76
N PRO A 182 -17.92 18.11 -6.61
CA PRO A 182 -18.98 17.12 -6.74
C PRO A 182 -19.26 16.72 -8.19
N LEU A 183 -19.88 15.55 -8.39
CA LEU A 183 -20.30 15.12 -9.73
C LEU A 183 -21.37 16.07 -10.29
N PRO A 184 -21.42 16.29 -11.62
CA PRO A 184 -22.54 16.97 -12.27
C PRO A 184 -23.90 16.35 -11.92
N ALA A 185 -24.96 17.15 -11.93
CA ALA A 185 -26.32 16.70 -11.59
C ALA A 185 -26.86 15.65 -12.57
N ASP A 186 -26.42 15.68 -13.82
CA ASP A 186 -26.75 14.77 -14.91
C ASP A 186 -25.77 13.59 -15.05
N SER A 187 -24.83 13.44 -14.12
CA SER A 187 -23.85 12.35 -14.15
C SER A 187 -24.53 10.98 -14.16
N ILE A 188 -24.05 10.08 -15.02
CA ILE A 188 -24.52 8.68 -15.09
C ILE A 188 -24.41 7.97 -13.74
N TYR A 189 -23.42 8.33 -12.91
CA TYR A 189 -23.22 7.73 -11.58
C TYR A 189 -24.29 8.13 -10.57
N ARG A 190 -25.13 9.14 -10.86
CA ARG A 190 -26.31 9.49 -10.06
C ARG A 190 -27.54 8.64 -10.39
N GLN A 191 -27.49 7.80 -11.43
CA GLN A 191 -28.56 6.84 -11.72
C GLN A 191 -28.59 5.74 -10.65
N PRO A 192 -29.70 5.56 -9.89
CA PRO A 192 -29.73 4.66 -8.73
C PRO A 192 -29.38 3.21 -9.05
N GLN A 193 -29.87 2.69 -10.19
CA GLN A 193 -29.62 1.32 -10.61
C GLN A 193 -28.14 1.09 -10.94
N LEU A 194 -27.50 2.04 -11.61
CA LEU A 194 -26.07 1.96 -11.93
C LEU A 194 -25.22 2.06 -10.66
N ALA A 195 -25.53 3.01 -9.77
CA ALA A 195 -24.79 3.17 -8.52
C ALA A 195 -24.88 1.93 -7.62
N MET A 196 -26.06 1.30 -7.57
CA MET A 196 -26.29 0.04 -6.87
C MET A 196 -25.50 -1.11 -7.53
N LEU A 197 -25.56 -1.25 -8.86
CA LEU A 197 -24.82 -2.28 -9.59
C LEU A 197 -23.31 -2.17 -9.36
N CYS A 198 -22.74 -0.96 -9.46
CA CYS A 198 -21.34 -0.71 -9.19
C CYS A 198 -20.97 -1.05 -7.74
N SER A 199 -21.81 -0.65 -6.77
CA SER A 199 -21.54 -0.92 -5.35
C SER A 199 -21.59 -2.41 -5.02
N TRP A 200 -22.57 -3.15 -5.56
CA TRP A 200 -22.63 -4.61 -5.42
C TRP A 200 -21.49 -5.32 -6.16
N GLY A 201 -21.06 -4.78 -7.31
CA GLY A 201 -19.85 -5.23 -7.99
C GLY A 201 -18.64 -5.20 -7.06
N PHE A 202 -18.42 -4.08 -6.34
CA PHE A 202 -17.34 -3.99 -5.35
C PHE A 202 -17.55 -4.94 -4.18
N ILE A 203 -18.74 -5.00 -3.58
CA ILE A 203 -19.04 -5.88 -2.43
C ILE A 203 -18.71 -7.34 -2.75
N VAL A 204 -19.24 -7.83 -3.88
CA VAL A 204 -19.09 -9.24 -4.26
C VAL A 204 -17.66 -9.54 -4.66
N TRP A 205 -17.04 -8.70 -5.50
CA TRP A 205 -15.67 -8.91 -5.94
C TRP A 205 -14.67 -8.87 -4.77
N GLU A 206 -14.78 -7.89 -3.88
CA GLU A 206 -13.92 -7.80 -2.68
C GLU A 206 -14.18 -8.97 -1.71
N GLY A 207 -15.44 -9.30 -1.46
CA GLY A 207 -15.83 -10.39 -0.56
C GLY A 207 -15.47 -11.79 -1.08
N LEU A 208 -15.33 -11.95 -2.40
CA LEU A 208 -14.88 -13.20 -3.03
C LEU A 208 -13.37 -13.20 -3.36
N PHE A 209 -12.64 -12.13 -3.03
CA PHE A 209 -11.21 -12.04 -3.33
C PHE A 209 -10.39 -13.24 -2.80
N PRO A 210 -10.68 -13.87 -1.64
CA PRO A 210 -9.97 -15.07 -1.22
C PRO A 210 -10.01 -16.24 -2.21
N LEU A 211 -11.02 -16.31 -3.09
CA LEU A 211 -11.11 -17.32 -4.15
C LEU A 211 -10.00 -17.17 -5.21
N ALA A 212 -9.28 -16.04 -5.22
CA ALA A 212 -8.10 -15.86 -6.05
C ALA A 212 -7.04 -16.95 -5.84
N LEU A 213 -6.94 -17.53 -4.63
CA LEU A 213 -5.97 -18.59 -4.34
C LEU A 213 -6.35 -19.97 -4.90
N LEU A 214 -7.56 -20.15 -5.43
CA LEU A 214 -7.99 -21.44 -5.96
C LEU A 214 -7.33 -21.78 -7.31
N ASP A 215 -6.98 -20.77 -8.10
CA ASP A 215 -6.36 -20.94 -9.41
C ASP A 215 -5.65 -19.65 -9.82
N VAL A 216 -4.43 -19.76 -10.32
CA VAL A 216 -3.65 -18.61 -10.82
C VAL A 216 -4.40 -17.76 -11.86
N ARG A 217 -5.26 -18.35 -12.70
CA ARG A 217 -6.08 -17.61 -13.68
C ARG A 217 -7.12 -16.73 -12.98
N LEU A 218 -7.69 -17.21 -11.87
CA LEU A 218 -8.55 -16.40 -11.02
C LEU A 218 -7.73 -15.29 -10.37
N ALA A 219 -6.55 -15.59 -9.81
CA ALA A 219 -5.68 -14.56 -9.24
C ALA A 219 -5.32 -13.46 -10.26
N VAL A 220 -4.99 -13.82 -11.50
CA VAL A 220 -4.74 -12.85 -12.59
C VAL A 220 -5.96 -11.98 -12.84
N MET A 221 -7.16 -12.58 -12.96
CA MET A 221 -8.40 -11.83 -13.17
C MET A 221 -8.68 -10.87 -12.01
N PHE A 222 -8.60 -11.34 -10.77
CA PHE A 222 -8.85 -10.52 -9.59
C PHE A 222 -7.81 -9.40 -9.45
N CYS A 223 -6.52 -9.67 -9.64
CA CYS A 223 -5.47 -8.65 -9.64
C CYS A 223 -5.63 -7.65 -10.79
N ALA A 224 -6.09 -8.05 -11.97
CA ALA A 224 -6.35 -7.14 -13.08
C ALA A 224 -7.51 -6.17 -12.75
N VAL A 225 -8.61 -6.68 -12.20
CA VAL A 225 -9.72 -5.84 -11.71
C VAL A 225 -9.24 -4.91 -10.60
N ALA A 226 -8.44 -5.41 -9.66
CA ALA A 226 -7.83 -4.61 -8.61
C ALA A 226 -6.94 -3.49 -9.16
N ALA A 227 -6.14 -3.76 -10.21
CA ALA A 227 -5.31 -2.75 -10.84
C ALA A 227 -6.17 -1.61 -11.38
N VAL A 228 -7.24 -1.93 -12.11
CA VAL A 228 -8.18 -0.93 -12.64
C VAL A 228 -8.84 -0.16 -11.50
N PHE A 229 -9.34 -0.85 -10.48
CA PHE A 229 -9.93 -0.21 -9.29
C PHE A 229 -8.96 0.77 -8.63
N HIS A 230 -7.74 0.35 -8.33
CA HIS A 230 -6.74 1.19 -7.68
C HIS A 230 -6.30 2.36 -8.56
N PHE A 231 -6.27 2.17 -9.88
CA PHE A 231 -6.01 3.25 -10.82
C PHE A 231 -7.13 4.28 -10.80
N LEU A 232 -8.40 3.85 -10.77
CA LEU A 232 -9.55 4.75 -10.63
C LEU A 232 -9.51 5.50 -9.30
N VAL A 233 -9.12 4.84 -8.21
CA VAL A 233 -8.90 5.51 -6.91
C VAL A 233 -7.83 6.59 -7.01
N PHE A 234 -6.69 6.28 -7.65
CA PHE A 234 -5.66 7.28 -7.95
C PHE A 234 -6.22 8.45 -8.77
N TRP A 235 -6.94 8.16 -9.86
CA TRP A 235 -7.44 9.16 -10.79
C TRP A 235 -8.48 10.11 -10.16
N PHE A 236 -9.47 9.55 -9.46
CA PHE A 236 -10.56 10.35 -8.90
C PHE A 236 -10.16 11.00 -7.56
N PHE A 237 -9.38 10.32 -6.71
CA PHE A 237 -9.10 10.77 -5.35
C PHE A 237 -7.68 11.34 -5.18
N GLY A 238 -6.86 11.38 -6.23
CA GLY A 238 -5.50 11.91 -6.16
C GLY A 238 -4.57 11.10 -5.26
N LEU A 239 -4.92 9.84 -4.96
CA LEU A 239 -4.17 8.97 -4.07
C LEU A 239 -3.03 8.26 -4.82
N ASN A 240 -2.04 9.04 -5.26
CA ASN A 240 -0.91 8.59 -6.11
C ASN A 240 -0.17 7.37 -5.55
N ARG A 241 0.03 7.32 -4.23
CA ARG A 241 0.76 6.24 -3.55
C ARG A 241 -0.06 4.95 -3.47
N PHE A 242 -1.38 5.07 -3.48
CA PHE A 242 -2.31 3.95 -3.32
C PHE A 242 -2.13 2.93 -4.43
N PHE A 243 -2.15 3.36 -5.68
CA PHE A 243 -2.01 2.46 -6.82
C PHE A 243 -0.75 1.58 -6.72
N TRP A 244 0.42 2.18 -6.55
CA TRP A 244 1.68 1.45 -6.55
C TRP A 244 1.91 0.61 -5.31
N ALA A 245 1.46 1.06 -4.12
CA ALA A 245 1.55 0.26 -2.91
C ALA A 245 0.77 -1.06 -3.05
N TRP A 246 -0.43 -1.02 -3.62
CA TRP A 246 -1.23 -2.23 -3.82
C TRP A 246 -0.69 -3.14 -4.92
N LEU A 247 -0.30 -2.57 -6.07
CA LEU A 247 0.28 -3.33 -7.18
C LEU A 247 1.53 -4.12 -6.75
N SER A 248 2.33 -3.57 -5.82
CA SER A 248 3.50 -4.26 -5.29
C SER A 248 3.20 -5.60 -4.63
N THR A 249 1.95 -5.85 -4.22
CA THR A 249 1.55 -7.11 -3.57
C THR A 249 1.08 -8.19 -4.55
N PHE A 250 0.79 -7.84 -5.80
CA PHE A 250 0.23 -8.78 -6.76
C PHE A 250 1.15 -9.96 -7.09
N PRO A 251 2.48 -9.80 -7.22
CA PRO A 251 3.37 -10.94 -7.44
C PRO A 251 3.25 -12.01 -6.34
N ALA A 252 3.04 -11.60 -5.09
CA ALA A 252 2.83 -12.53 -3.98
C ALA A 252 1.52 -13.31 -4.12
N ILE A 253 0.42 -12.63 -4.47
CA ILE A 253 -0.89 -13.26 -4.69
C ILE A 253 -0.81 -14.27 -5.85
N LEU A 254 -0.22 -13.86 -6.98
CA LEU A 254 -0.08 -14.71 -8.16
C LEU A 254 0.82 -15.93 -7.88
N TYR A 255 1.90 -15.75 -7.13
CA TYR A 255 2.78 -16.83 -6.70
C TYR A 255 2.02 -17.84 -5.84
N CYS A 256 1.37 -17.38 -4.78
CA CYS A 256 0.64 -18.24 -3.83
C CYS A 256 -0.54 -18.97 -4.47
N ALA A 257 -1.20 -18.38 -5.48
CA ALA A 257 -2.25 -19.04 -6.26
C ALA A 257 -1.74 -20.03 -7.32
N SER A 258 -0.42 -20.08 -7.51
CA SER A 258 0.26 -20.97 -8.47
C SER A 258 1.08 -22.08 -7.82
N ALA A 259 1.15 -22.05 -6.49
CA ALA A 259 1.93 -22.95 -5.64
C ALA A 259 1.17 -24.23 -5.29
#